data_AF-A0A0M0BFH0-F1
#
_entry.id   AF-A0A0M0BFH0-F1
#
_cell.length_a   1.000
_cell.length_b   1.000
_cell.length_c   1.000
_cell.angle_alpha   90.00
_cell.angle_beta   90.00
_cell.angle_gamma   90.00
#
_symmetry.space_group_name_H-M   'P 1'
#
loop_
_entity.id
_entity.type
_entity.pdbx_description
1 polymer ?
#
loop_
_entity_poly.entity_id
_entity_poly.type
_entity_poly.pdbx_seq_one_letter_code
_entity_poly.pdbx_strand_id
1 'polypeptide(L)'
;IPSPTGGYTHIGDIVVFMAALLFGHKVGGLVGVLGAVVADLYTGYSRWFVSILAHGLEGVVAGLARGRSILVQGVMCVIGGFLMASTYFLINIFIKGLPLAVVSYARDLFAQVGVSLIVGIILTNIVKRILPHFR
;
A
#
# COMPACT_ATOMS: atom_id res chain seq x y z
N ILE A 1 12.04 -3.89 2.63
CA ILE A 1 12.89 -4.58 3.65
C ILE A 1 12.71 -6.07 3.49
N PRO A 2 13.77 -6.88 3.36
CA PRO A 2 13.64 -8.33 3.27
C PRO A 2 12.88 -8.87 4.48
N SER A 3 11.87 -9.71 4.22
CA SER A 3 10.98 -10.20 5.26
C SER A 3 11.46 -11.58 5.75
N PRO A 4 11.33 -11.90 7.06
CA PRO A 4 11.79 -13.17 7.63
C PRO A 4 11.13 -14.42 7.01
N THR A 5 10.03 -14.24 6.27
CA THR A 5 9.25 -15.31 5.63
C THR A 5 9.48 -15.38 4.12
N GLY A 6 10.56 -14.80 3.60
CA GLY A 6 10.91 -14.83 2.17
C GLY A 6 10.02 -13.92 1.33
N GLY A 7 9.83 -12.67 1.75
CA GLY A 7 9.11 -11.62 1.00
C GLY A 7 9.79 -10.27 1.12
N TYR A 8 9.14 -9.21 0.63
CA TYR A 8 9.63 -7.84 0.73
C TYR A 8 8.55 -6.95 1.35
N THR A 9 8.90 -6.22 2.41
CA THR A 9 8.04 -5.21 3.03
C THR A 9 8.22 -3.89 2.29
N HIS A 10 7.13 -3.36 1.72
CA HIS A 10 7.13 -2.10 0.99
C HIS A 10 6.91 -0.92 1.95
N ILE A 11 8.00 -0.20 2.29
CA ILE A 11 7.89 1.11 2.95
C ILE A 11 7.25 2.15 2.00
N GLY A 12 7.27 1.85 0.69
CA GLY A 12 6.69 2.70 -0.35
C GLY A 12 5.19 2.95 -0.19
N ASP A 13 4.46 2.12 0.55
CA ASP A 13 3.01 2.27 0.75
C ASP A 13 2.65 3.63 1.39
N ILE A 14 3.55 4.20 2.20
CA ILE A 14 3.42 5.57 2.72
C ILE A 14 3.26 6.56 1.56
N VAL A 15 4.13 6.46 0.57
CA VAL A 15 4.15 7.33 -0.61
C VAL A 15 2.94 7.06 -1.51
N VAL A 16 2.50 5.80 -1.61
CA VAL A 16 1.28 5.42 -2.34
C VAL A 16 0.07 6.10 -1.71
N PHE A 17 -0.13 5.98 -0.39
CA PHE A 17 -1.23 6.64 0.31
C PHE A 17 -1.15 8.16 0.21
N MET A 18 0.05 8.75 0.37
CA MET A 18 0.22 10.20 0.19
C MET A 18 -0.16 10.64 -1.23
N ALA A 19 0.35 9.97 -2.26
CA ALA A 19 0.05 10.31 -3.64
C ALA A 19 -1.45 10.16 -3.94
N ALA A 20 -2.06 9.10 -3.43
CA ALA A 20 -3.49 8.84 -3.57
C ALA A 20 -4.34 9.94 -2.91
N LEU A 21 -4.02 10.34 -1.67
CA LEU A 21 -4.80 11.34 -0.93
C LEU A 21 -4.56 12.79 -1.37
N LEU A 22 -3.41 13.07 -2.01
CA LEU A 22 -3.06 14.39 -2.56
C LEU A 22 -3.55 14.57 -4.00
N PHE A 23 -3.37 13.56 -4.86
CA PHE A 23 -3.58 13.66 -6.31
C PHE A 23 -4.73 12.79 -6.84
N GLY A 24 -5.26 11.88 -6.02
CA GLY A 24 -6.47 11.09 -6.31
C GLY A 24 -6.18 9.70 -6.84
N HIS A 25 -7.24 8.93 -7.06
CA HIS A 25 -7.19 7.49 -7.41
C HIS A 25 -6.36 7.16 -8.66
N LYS A 26 -6.37 8.01 -9.71
CA LYS A 26 -5.57 7.77 -10.92
C LYS A 26 -4.07 7.81 -10.64
N VAL A 27 -3.63 8.85 -9.93
CA VAL A 27 -2.21 9.06 -9.60
C VAL A 27 -1.78 8.09 -8.51
N GLY A 28 -2.61 7.87 -7.49
CA GLY A 28 -2.37 6.88 -6.45
C GLY A 28 -2.15 5.47 -7.01
N GLY A 29 -3.04 5.02 -7.91
CA GLY A 29 -2.88 3.73 -8.60
C GLY A 29 -1.59 3.65 -9.43
N LEU A 30 -1.27 4.70 -10.19
CA LEU A 30 -0.06 4.73 -11.01
C LEU A 30 1.21 4.69 -10.15
N VAL A 31 1.25 5.46 -9.06
CA VAL A 31 2.38 5.47 -8.12
C VAL A 31 2.50 4.11 -7.42
N GLY A 32 1.39 3.49 -7.04
CA GLY A 32 1.37 2.14 -6.49
C GLY A 32 1.99 1.11 -7.44
N VAL A 33 1.52 1.06 -8.68
CA VAL A 33 2.04 0.14 -9.71
C VAL A 33 3.51 0.39 -10.01
N LEU A 34 3.87 1.62 -10.38
CA LEU A 34 5.23 1.94 -10.82
C LEU A 34 6.23 1.78 -9.67
N GLY A 35 5.89 2.28 -8.48
CA GLY A 35 6.75 2.19 -7.30
C GLY A 35 7.00 0.74 -6.89
N ALA A 36 5.93 -0.09 -6.87
CA ALA A 36 6.05 -1.49 -6.50
C ALA A 36 6.86 -2.29 -7.53
N VAL A 37 6.57 -2.14 -8.83
CA VAL A 37 7.31 -2.86 -9.89
C VAL A 37 8.78 -2.49 -9.90
N VAL A 38 9.11 -1.21 -9.78
CA VAL A 38 10.52 -0.77 -9.73
C VAL A 38 11.22 -1.36 -8.50
N ALA A 39 10.56 -1.34 -7.33
CA ALA A 39 11.12 -1.94 -6.12
C ALA A 39 11.33 -3.46 -6.27
N ASP A 40 10.41 -4.16 -6.91
CA ASP A 40 10.51 -5.60 -7.10
C ASP A 40 11.59 -5.99 -8.11
N LEU A 41 11.70 -5.25 -9.22
CA LEU A 41 12.79 -5.46 -10.18
C LEU A 41 14.15 -5.19 -9.54
N TYR A 42 14.27 -4.13 -8.73
CA TYR A 42 15.49 -3.81 -8.02
C TYR A 42 15.87 -4.87 -6.97
N THR A 43 14.88 -5.43 -6.28
CA THR A 43 15.11 -6.44 -5.23
C THR A 43 15.19 -7.88 -5.77
N GLY A 44 15.01 -8.07 -7.09
CA GLY A 44 14.99 -9.38 -7.72
C GLY A 44 13.74 -10.21 -7.39
N TYR A 45 12.65 -9.58 -6.95
CA TYR A 45 11.41 -10.26 -6.64
C TYR A 45 10.70 -10.68 -7.93
N SER A 46 10.77 -11.97 -8.24
CA SER A 46 10.27 -12.54 -9.51
C SER A 46 8.76 -12.43 -9.74
N ARG A 47 7.98 -12.04 -8.71
CA ARG A 47 6.51 -12.01 -8.74
C ARG A 47 5.97 -10.57 -8.75
N TRP A 48 6.69 -9.67 -9.42
CA TRP A 48 6.31 -8.25 -9.57
C TRP A 48 4.91 -8.02 -10.15
N PHE A 49 4.38 -8.97 -10.93
CA PHE A 49 3.03 -8.91 -11.47
C PHE A 49 1.94 -8.93 -10.38
N VAL A 50 2.21 -9.55 -9.24
CA VAL A 50 1.30 -9.57 -8.08
C VAL A 50 1.21 -8.18 -7.46
N SER A 51 2.35 -7.53 -7.35
CA SER A 51 2.53 -6.23 -6.74
C SER A 51 1.86 -5.13 -7.55
N ILE A 52 1.76 -5.29 -8.88
CA ILE A 52 0.94 -4.42 -9.75
C ILE A 52 -0.50 -4.41 -9.28
N LEU A 53 -1.11 -5.59 -9.13
CA LEU A 53 -2.51 -5.69 -8.71
C LEU A 53 -2.67 -5.22 -7.26
N ALA A 54 -1.79 -5.66 -6.38
CA ALA A 54 -1.87 -5.38 -4.95
C ALA A 54 -1.75 -3.87 -4.65
N HIS A 55 -0.68 -3.22 -5.11
CA HIS A 55 -0.43 -1.80 -4.85
C HIS A 55 -1.20 -0.87 -5.78
N GLY A 56 -1.54 -1.32 -6.99
CA GLY A 56 -2.45 -0.59 -7.88
C GLY A 56 -3.83 -0.43 -7.25
N LEU A 57 -4.41 -1.51 -6.71
CA LEU A 57 -5.69 -1.45 -5.99
C LEU A 57 -5.59 -0.60 -4.72
N GLU A 58 -4.51 -0.76 -3.95
CA GLU A 58 -4.26 0.04 -2.76
C GLU A 58 -4.32 1.55 -3.05
N GLY A 59 -3.55 2.00 -4.05
CA GLY A 59 -3.48 3.41 -4.43
C GLY A 59 -4.77 3.94 -5.06
N VAL A 60 -5.46 3.14 -5.87
CA VAL A 60 -6.75 3.52 -6.45
C VAL A 60 -7.80 3.70 -5.35
N VAL A 61 -7.95 2.71 -4.46
CA VAL A 61 -8.99 2.72 -3.42
C VAL A 61 -8.73 3.84 -2.41
N ALA A 62 -7.50 4.00 -1.93
CA ALA A 62 -7.16 5.10 -1.04
C ALA A 62 -7.44 6.47 -1.70
N GLY A 63 -7.17 6.60 -3.01
CA GLY A 63 -7.31 7.85 -3.73
C GLY A 63 -8.75 8.26 -4.02
N LEU A 64 -9.72 7.35 -3.87
CA LEU A 64 -11.15 7.69 -3.90
C LEU A 64 -11.57 8.56 -2.71
N ALA A 65 -10.78 8.55 -1.63
CA ALA A 65 -11.01 9.38 -0.45
C ALA A 65 -10.44 10.80 -0.55
N ARG A 66 -9.84 11.18 -1.69
CA ARG A 66 -9.31 12.54 -1.88
C ARG A 66 -10.40 13.59 -1.63
N GLY A 67 -10.08 14.58 -0.80
CA GLY A 67 -10.99 15.66 -0.42
C GLY A 67 -12.12 15.25 0.55
N ARG A 68 -12.15 14.01 1.03
CA ARG A 68 -13.12 13.54 2.03
C ARG A 68 -12.61 13.78 3.46
N SER A 69 -13.46 13.55 4.45
CA SER A 69 -13.07 13.65 5.86
C SER A 69 -11.94 12.68 6.22
N ILE A 70 -11.19 13.00 7.28
CA ILE A 70 -10.08 12.18 7.76
C ILE A 70 -10.48 10.73 8.06
N LEU A 71 -11.71 10.54 8.56
CA LEU A 71 -12.26 9.22 8.85
C LEU A 71 -12.46 8.41 7.56
N VAL A 72 -13.02 9.02 6.52
CA VAL A 72 -13.19 8.36 5.22
C VAL A 72 -11.83 8.05 4.58
N GLN A 73 -10.86 8.95 4.69
CA GLN A 73 -9.49 8.69 4.23
C GLN A 73 -8.87 7.50 4.96
N GLY A 74 -9.00 7.44 6.28
CA GLY A 74 -8.55 6.31 7.09
C GLY A 74 -9.19 4.99 6.67
N VAL A 75 -10.53 4.95 6.57
CA VAL A 75 -11.28 3.75 6.15
C VAL A 75 -10.85 3.28 4.77
N MET A 76 -10.70 4.19 3.79
CA MET A 76 -10.30 3.80 2.44
C MET A 76 -8.84 3.32 2.37
N CYS A 77 -7.94 3.89 3.18
CA CYS A 77 -6.57 3.37 3.30
C CYS A 77 -6.55 1.97 3.94
N VAL A 78 -7.38 1.72 4.96
CA VAL A 78 -7.53 0.36 5.54
C VAL A 78 -8.03 -0.62 4.50
N ILE A 79 -9.05 -0.27 3.72
CA ILE A 79 -9.58 -1.14 2.65
C ILE A 79 -8.51 -1.37 1.59
N GLY A 80 -7.79 -0.33 1.16
CA GLY A 80 -6.70 -0.43 0.19
C GLY A 80 -5.59 -1.36 0.65
N GLY A 81 -5.11 -1.19 1.88
CA GLY A 81 -4.08 -2.05 2.46
C GLY A 81 -4.56 -3.48 2.71
N PHE A 82 -5.84 -3.66 3.07
CA PHE A 82 -6.45 -5.00 3.18
C PHE A 82 -6.46 -5.73 1.83
N LEU A 83 -6.81 -5.04 0.74
CA LEU A 83 -6.79 -5.62 -0.61
C LEU A 83 -5.36 -5.97 -1.04
N MET A 84 -4.38 -5.11 -0.74
CA MET A 84 -2.97 -5.38 -0.98
C MET A 84 -2.51 -6.65 -0.24
N ALA A 85 -2.71 -6.71 1.08
CA ALA A 85 -2.31 -7.84 1.90
C ALA A 85 -3.02 -9.14 1.46
N SER A 86 -4.31 -9.07 1.11
CA SER A 86 -5.09 -10.23 0.66
C SER A 86 -4.58 -10.77 -0.67
N THR A 87 -4.18 -9.89 -1.58
CA THR A 87 -3.60 -10.28 -2.87
C THR A 87 -2.31 -11.08 -2.68
N TYR A 88 -1.41 -10.63 -1.80
CA TYR A 88 -0.20 -11.39 -1.46
C TYR A 88 -0.52 -12.68 -0.71
N PHE A 89 -1.50 -12.68 0.18
CA PHE A 89 -1.89 -13.87 0.94
C PHE A 89 -2.36 -15.00 0.03
N LEU A 90 -3.25 -14.71 -0.92
CA LEU A 90 -3.76 -15.72 -1.86
C LEU A 90 -2.64 -16.43 -2.60
N ILE A 91 -1.62 -15.68 -3.04
CA ILE A 91 -0.48 -16.26 -3.76
C ILE A 91 0.49 -16.96 -2.80
N ASN A 92 0.70 -16.42 -1.60
CA ASN A 92 1.54 -17.04 -0.59
C ASN A 92 0.98 -18.39 -0.12
N ILE A 93 -0.33 -18.64 -0.13
CA ILE A 93 -0.91 -19.96 0.20
C ILE A 93 -0.34 -21.04 -0.71
N PHE A 94 -0.32 -20.82 -2.03
CA PHE A 94 0.15 -21.79 -3.01
C PHE A 94 1.67 -22.00 -2.97
N ILE A 95 2.43 -20.96 -2.57
CA ILE A 95 3.89 -20.99 -2.61
C ILE A 95 4.50 -21.47 -1.28
N LYS A 96 4.05 -20.90 -0.16
CA LYS A 96 4.66 -21.07 1.16
C LYS A 96 3.88 -22.05 2.04
N GLY A 97 2.69 -22.47 1.61
CA GLY A 97 1.75 -23.21 2.42
C GLY A 97 0.98 -22.32 3.41
N LEU A 98 -0.15 -22.83 3.88
CA LEU A 98 -1.10 -22.08 4.70
C LEU A 98 -0.50 -21.48 5.99
N PRO A 99 0.33 -22.19 6.79
CA PRO A 99 0.83 -21.65 8.05
C PRO A 99 1.71 -20.41 7.86
N LEU A 100 2.64 -20.46 6.90
CA LEU A 100 3.54 -19.34 6.60
C LEU A 100 2.82 -18.19 5.89
N ALA A 101 1.81 -18.49 5.08
CA ALA A 101 0.98 -17.49 4.44
C ALA A 101 0.22 -16.64 5.47
N VAL A 102 -0.37 -17.28 6.50
CA VAL A 102 -1.11 -16.57 7.57
C VAL A 102 -0.19 -15.64 8.37
N VAL A 103 1.02 -16.09 8.70
CA VAL A 103 2.01 -15.25 9.40
C VAL A 103 2.43 -14.06 8.55
N SER A 104 2.68 -14.26 7.24
CA SER A 104 3.01 -13.14 6.34
C SER A 104 1.84 -12.16 6.24
N TYR A 105 0.62 -12.67 6.10
CA TYR A 105 -0.58 -11.84 5.99
C TYR A 105 -0.82 -10.98 7.22
N ALA A 106 -0.69 -11.56 8.42
CA ALA A 106 -0.82 -10.80 9.67
C ALA A 106 0.24 -9.70 9.77
N ARG A 107 1.49 -9.98 9.40
CA ARG A 107 2.55 -8.96 9.38
C ARG A 107 2.22 -7.84 8.37
N ASP A 108 1.85 -8.20 7.15
CA ASP A 108 1.61 -7.22 6.09
C ASP A 108 0.40 -6.33 6.45
N LEU A 109 -0.66 -6.89 7.02
CA LEU A 109 -1.85 -6.14 7.43
C LEU A 109 -1.63 -5.26 8.68
N PHE A 110 -1.00 -5.79 9.73
CA PHE A 110 -0.89 -5.05 10.99
C PHE A 110 0.36 -4.17 11.07
N ALA A 111 1.51 -4.67 10.61
CA ALA A 111 2.75 -3.92 10.70
C ALA A 111 2.90 -2.98 9.50
N GLN A 112 2.84 -3.49 8.27
CA GLN A 112 3.13 -2.69 7.08
C GLN A 112 2.01 -1.68 6.79
N VAL A 113 0.77 -2.16 6.58
CA VAL A 113 -0.37 -1.27 6.32
C VAL A 113 -0.64 -0.34 7.49
N GLY A 114 -0.58 -0.85 8.73
CA GLY A 114 -0.81 -0.06 9.94
C GLY A 114 0.14 1.14 10.05
N VAL A 115 1.45 0.91 9.90
CA VAL A 115 2.46 1.98 9.95
C VAL A 115 2.27 2.94 8.77
N SER A 116 2.08 2.41 7.56
CA SER A 116 1.94 3.22 6.35
C SER A 116 0.71 4.12 6.37
N LEU A 117 -0.40 3.64 6.92
CA LEU A 117 -1.62 4.41 7.08
C LEU A 117 -1.44 5.58 8.05
N ILE A 118 -0.88 5.33 9.24
CA ILE A 118 -0.68 6.37 10.24
C ILE A 118 0.26 7.44 9.71
N VAL A 119 1.42 7.03 9.19
CA VAL A 119 2.44 7.95 8.70
C VAL A 119 1.97 8.67 7.44
N GLY A 120 1.36 7.96 6.48
CA GLY A 120 0.87 8.53 5.22
C GLY A 120 -0.20 9.59 5.43
N ILE A 121 -1.14 9.37 6.35
CA ILE A 121 -2.17 10.35 6.68
C ILE A 121 -1.58 11.59 7.38
N ILE A 122 -0.69 11.40 8.35
CA ILE A 122 -0.04 12.52 9.06
C ILE A 122 0.72 13.40 8.06
N LEU A 123 1.57 12.79 7.23
CA LEU A 123 2.36 13.51 6.23
C LEU A 123 1.46 14.21 5.21
N THR A 124 0.41 13.55 4.73
CA THR A 124 -0.57 14.17 3.81
C THR A 124 -1.18 15.43 4.41
N ASN A 125 -1.59 15.39 5.67
CA ASN A 125 -2.20 16.55 6.34
C ASN A 125 -1.20 17.69 6.56
N ILE A 126 0.05 17.37 6.89
CA ILE A 126 1.13 18.36 6.99
C ILE A 126 1.34 19.04 5.63
N VAL A 127 1.42 18.26 4.55
CA VAL A 127 1.59 18.79 3.19
C VAL A 127 0.41 19.67 2.79
N LYS A 128 -0.84 19.25 3.02
CA LYS A 128 -2.04 20.06 2.73
C LYS A 128 -2.10 21.36 3.54
N ARG A 129 -1.47 21.39 4.73
CA ARG A 129 -1.40 22.58 5.57
C ARG A 129 -0.35 23.57 5.09
N ILE A 130 0.80 23.10 4.61
CA ILE A 130 1.89 23.92 4.09
C ILE A 130 1.57 24.39 2.66
N LEU A 131 0.96 23.53 1.84
CA LEU A 131 0.63 23.77 0.45
C LEU A 131 -0.89 23.71 0.25
N PRO A 132 -1.62 24.83 0.44
CA PRO A 132 -3.07 24.85 0.43
C PRO A 132 -3.70 24.53 -0.94
N HIS A 133 -2.92 24.53 -2.02
CA HIS A 133 -3.36 24.10 -3.36
C HIS A 133 -3.82 22.62 -3.40
N PHE A 134 -3.42 21.80 -2.42
CA PHE A 134 -3.78 20.37 -2.34
C PHE A 134 -4.97 20.05 -1.43
N ARG A 135 -5.63 21.07 -0.85
CA ARG A 135 -6.80 20.86 0.02
C ARG A 135 -7.99 20.30 -0.75
#